data_AF-Q54HB6-F1
#
_entry.id   AF-Q54HB6-F1
#
_cell.length_a   1.000
_cell.length_b   1.000
_cell.length_c   1.000
_cell.angle_alpha   90.00
_cell.angle_beta   90.00
_cell.angle_gamma   90.00
#
_symmetry.space_group_name_H-M   'P 1'
#
loop_
_entity.id
_entity.type
_entity.pdbx_description
1 polymer ?
#
loop_
_entity_poly.entity_id
_entity_poly.type
_entity_poly.pdbx_seq_one_letter_code
_entity_poly.pdbx_strand_id
1 'polypeptide(L)'
;MAAEINMVILAWDKYVLKKRNYNTTMIKCTCEKAGDIPNYAGHNVTKISDFKKALDALEYDNVFNKEGTIKEIGNVRIERTGFAIVNRRKWKTVEGHVIGVKGNSTISQVVFPNDLKDSFGDISSQLNLVNCIDNALYDSYISGKVHKVVHIYFLNMLVFKVKC
;
A
#
# COMPACT_ATOMS: atom_id res chain seq x y z
N MET A 1 22.08 18.63 -4.91
CA MET A 1 21.42 17.64 -5.79
C MET A 1 20.08 17.13 -5.27
N ALA A 2 19.99 16.25 -4.25
CA ALA A 2 18.67 15.73 -3.82
C ALA A 2 17.68 16.80 -3.31
N ALA A 3 18.17 17.81 -2.59
CA ALA A 3 17.36 18.93 -2.11
C ALA A 3 16.83 19.84 -3.24
N GLU A 4 17.59 19.99 -4.33
CA GLU A 4 17.19 20.81 -5.48
C GLU A 4 16.10 20.13 -6.30
N ILE A 5 16.20 18.81 -6.51
CA ILE A 5 15.16 18.03 -7.19
C ILE A 5 13.84 18.10 -6.42
N ASN A 6 13.89 18.00 -5.09
CA ASN A 6 12.70 18.05 -4.26
C ASN A 6 12.01 19.43 -4.30
N MET A 7 12.79 20.53 -4.35
CA MET A 7 12.24 21.87 -4.55
C MET A 7 11.61 22.06 -5.93
N VAL A 8 12.22 21.51 -6.99
CA VAL A 8 11.68 21.61 -8.35
C VAL A 8 10.34 20.87 -8.47
N ILE A 9 10.21 19.68 -7.87
CA ILE A 9 8.93 18.93 -7.83
C ILE A 9 7.87 19.74 -7.08
N LEU A 10 8.18 20.24 -5.87
CA LEU A 10 7.25 21.05 -5.08
C LEU A 10 6.84 22.35 -5.77
N ALA A 11 7.76 22.98 -6.50
CA ALA A 11 7.49 24.20 -7.26
C ALA A 11 6.63 23.92 -8.51
N TRP A 12 6.87 22.81 -9.20
CA TRP A 12 6.05 22.37 -10.33
C TRP A 12 4.62 22.06 -9.87
N ASP A 13 4.48 21.29 -8.79
CA ASP A 13 3.18 20.96 -8.21
C ASP A 13 2.41 22.23 -7.83
N LYS A 14 3.07 23.19 -7.15
CA LYS A 14 2.45 24.49 -6.85
C LYS A 14 2.07 25.28 -8.09
N TYR A 15 2.90 25.33 -9.13
CA TYR A 15 2.63 26.11 -10.32
C TYR A 15 1.46 25.53 -11.13
N VAL A 16 1.41 24.21 -11.27
CA VAL A 16 0.31 23.50 -11.93
C VAL A 16 -0.99 23.69 -11.16
N LEU A 17 -0.96 23.60 -9.83
CA LEU A 17 -2.12 23.84 -8.97
C LEU A 17 -2.62 25.29 -9.02
N LYS A 18 -1.72 26.28 -9.20
CA LYS A 18 -2.11 27.69 -9.22
C LYS A 18 -2.76 28.11 -10.55
N LYS A 19 -2.41 27.46 -11.66
CA LYS A 19 -2.95 27.81 -12.99
C LYS A 19 -4.26 27.12 -13.34
N ARG A 20 -4.61 26.05 -12.65
CA ARG A 20 -5.88 25.36 -12.87
C ARG A 20 -6.60 25.34 -11.53
N ASN A 21 -7.76 26.02 -11.46
CA ASN A 21 -8.69 26.05 -10.33
C ASN A 21 -9.26 24.65 -9.99
N TYR A 22 -8.40 23.65 -9.81
CA TYR A 22 -8.79 22.38 -9.26
C TYR A 22 -8.60 22.47 -7.76
N ASN A 23 -9.72 22.39 -7.03
CA ASN A 23 -9.74 21.79 -5.70
C ASN A 23 -9.29 20.33 -5.85
N THR A 24 -8.01 20.09 -6.13
CA THR A 24 -7.44 18.75 -6.21
C THR A 24 -7.22 18.31 -4.77
N THR A 25 -8.21 17.60 -4.24
CA THR A 25 -8.07 16.83 -2.99
C THR A 25 -6.92 15.86 -3.21
N MET A 26 -5.82 16.03 -2.49
CA MET A 26 -4.74 15.05 -2.51
C MET A 26 -5.16 13.87 -1.64
N ILE A 27 -5.22 12.70 -2.24
CA ILE A 27 -5.60 11.48 -1.55
C ILE A 27 -4.30 10.79 -1.17
N LYS A 28 -4.02 10.73 0.14
CA LYS A 28 -2.89 9.98 0.67
C LYS A 28 -3.41 8.72 1.34
N CYS A 29 -2.65 7.66 1.28
CA CYS A 29 -2.88 6.49 2.11
C CYS A 29 -2.10 6.63 3.43
N THR A 30 -2.54 5.91 4.46
CA THR A 30 -1.81 5.70 5.71
C THR A 30 -1.90 4.25 6.12
N CYS A 31 -0.90 3.82 6.88
CA CYS A 31 -0.74 2.45 7.34
C CYS A 31 -0.81 2.42 8.87
N GLU A 32 -1.62 1.53 9.43
CA GLU A 32 -1.78 1.35 10.87
C GLU A 32 -1.62 -0.13 11.23
N LYS A 33 -1.12 -0.45 12.42
CA LYS A 33 -1.08 -1.83 12.91
C LYS A 33 -2.49 -2.30 13.28
N ALA A 34 -2.86 -3.51 12.88
CA ALA A 34 -4.19 -4.07 13.07
C ALA A 34 -4.22 -5.40 13.85
N GLY A 35 -3.08 -5.85 14.37
CA GLY A 35 -2.98 -7.07 15.17
C GLY A 35 -1.79 -7.94 14.77
N ASP A 36 -1.77 -9.17 15.25
CA ASP A 36 -0.79 -10.19 14.88
C ASP A 36 -1.17 -10.89 13.57
N ILE A 37 -0.17 -11.26 12.78
CA ILE A 37 -0.38 -12.11 11.60
C ILE A 37 -0.81 -13.51 12.08
N PRO A 38 -1.98 -14.02 11.68
CA PRO A 38 -2.36 -15.39 11.98
C PRO A 38 -1.36 -16.37 11.38
N ASN A 39 -0.93 -17.38 12.15
CA ASN A 39 -0.01 -18.43 11.68
C ASN A 39 1.32 -17.89 11.12
N TYR A 40 1.83 -16.82 11.72
CA TYR A 40 3.08 -16.19 11.30
C TYR A 40 4.24 -17.18 11.32
N ALA A 41 4.91 -17.35 10.18
CA ALA A 41 6.04 -18.26 10.02
C ALA A 41 7.35 -17.70 10.62
N GLY A 42 7.40 -16.39 10.89
CA GLY A 42 8.64 -15.67 11.18
C GLY A 42 9.29 -15.10 9.91
N HIS A 43 10.02 -13.99 10.03
CA HIS A 43 10.74 -13.43 8.87
C HIS A 43 11.99 -14.24 8.49
N ASN A 44 12.58 -14.98 9.44
CA ASN A 44 13.83 -15.72 9.25
C ASN A 44 13.69 -17.00 8.39
N VAL A 45 12.46 -17.41 8.02
CA VAL A 45 12.24 -18.59 7.17
C VAL A 45 12.44 -18.31 5.67
N THR A 46 12.73 -17.06 5.29
CA THR A 46 13.03 -16.69 3.91
C THR A 46 14.13 -15.63 3.84
N LYS A 47 14.75 -15.50 2.67
CA LYS A 47 15.68 -14.41 2.38
C LYS A 47 14.87 -13.14 2.15
N ILE A 48 15.18 -12.09 2.91
CA ILE A 48 14.59 -10.76 2.72
C ILE A 48 14.72 -10.25 1.27
N SER A 49 15.77 -10.64 0.54
CA SER A 49 15.96 -10.29 -0.87
C SER A 49 14.90 -10.90 -1.78
N ASP A 50 14.47 -12.13 -1.50
CA ASP A 50 13.49 -12.83 -2.32
C ASP A 50 12.11 -12.24 -2.07
N PHE A 51 11.83 -11.89 -0.81
CA PHE A 51 10.63 -11.16 -0.44
C PHE A 51 10.56 -9.79 -1.12
N LYS A 52 11.62 -8.96 -1.05
CA LYS A 52 11.66 -7.66 -1.75
C LYS A 52 11.43 -7.78 -3.25
N LYS A 53 12.10 -8.74 -3.91
CA LYS A 53 11.90 -8.99 -5.35
C LYS A 53 10.48 -9.45 -5.69
N ALA A 54 9.80 -10.14 -4.78
CA ALA A 54 8.40 -10.51 -4.97
C ALA A 54 7.48 -9.29 -4.84
N LEU A 55 7.80 -8.35 -3.95
CA LEU A 55 7.08 -7.09 -3.79
C LEU A 55 7.23 -6.18 -5.01
N ASP A 56 8.36 -6.22 -5.72
CA ASP A 56 8.57 -5.46 -6.98
C ASP A 56 7.54 -5.80 -8.08
N ALA A 57 6.80 -6.90 -7.95
CA ALA A 57 5.72 -7.28 -8.87
C ALA A 57 4.34 -6.71 -8.48
N LEU A 58 4.27 -5.97 -7.39
CA LEU A 58 3.05 -5.27 -6.99
C LEU A 58 2.79 -4.13 -7.96
N GLU A 59 1.63 -4.21 -8.59
CA GLU A 59 1.08 -3.18 -9.45
C GLU A 59 -0.39 -3.02 -9.09
N TYR A 60 -0.97 -1.88 -9.45
CA TYR A 60 -2.34 -1.54 -9.05
C TYR A 60 -3.35 -2.62 -9.44
N ASP A 61 -3.28 -3.11 -10.68
CA ASP A 61 -4.17 -4.18 -11.16
C ASP A 61 -3.95 -5.50 -10.42
N ASN A 62 -2.70 -5.85 -10.09
CA ASN A 62 -2.39 -7.07 -9.36
C ASN A 62 -2.96 -7.03 -7.93
N VAL A 63 -2.96 -5.86 -7.29
CA VAL A 63 -3.48 -5.68 -5.92
C VAL A 63 -5.02 -5.75 -5.88
N PHE A 64 -5.69 -5.14 -6.85
CA PHE A 64 -7.15 -4.94 -6.78
C PHE A 64 -7.97 -5.91 -7.63
N ASN A 65 -7.44 -6.32 -8.78
CA ASN A 65 -8.18 -7.02 -9.83
C ASN A 65 -7.72 -8.48 -9.99
N LYS A 66 -6.44 -8.80 -9.70
CA LYS A 66 -5.94 -10.18 -9.75
C LYS A 66 -6.33 -10.94 -8.49
N GLU A 67 -6.84 -12.16 -8.66
CA GLU A 67 -7.00 -13.13 -7.59
C GLU A 67 -5.95 -14.24 -7.72
N GLY A 68 -5.52 -14.81 -6.60
CA GLY A 68 -4.48 -15.85 -6.59
C GLY A 68 -3.08 -15.27 -6.43
N THR A 69 -2.10 -15.98 -6.99
CA THR A 69 -0.69 -15.61 -6.89
C THR A 69 -0.36 -14.42 -7.78
N ILE A 70 0.10 -13.33 -7.17
CA ILE A 70 0.64 -12.18 -7.88
C ILE A 70 2.01 -12.55 -8.45
N LYS A 71 2.90 -13.05 -7.60
CA LYS A 71 4.29 -13.38 -7.96
C LYS A 71 4.86 -14.48 -7.06
N GLU A 72 5.76 -15.28 -7.63
CA GLU A 72 6.62 -16.21 -6.90
C GLU A 72 8.09 -15.87 -7.19
N ILE A 73 8.92 -15.83 -6.15
CA ILE A 73 10.37 -15.65 -6.23
C ILE A 73 11.02 -16.54 -5.16
N GLY A 74 11.88 -17.46 -5.58
CA GLY A 74 12.55 -18.37 -4.65
C GLY A 74 11.54 -19.19 -3.85
N ASN A 75 11.59 -19.08 -2.53
CA ASN A 75 10.62 -19.72 -1.63
C ASN A 75 9.51 -18.76 -1.16
N VAL A 76 9.35 -17.60 -1.79
CA VAL A 76 8.31 -16.62 -1.43
C VAL A 76 7.27 -16.54 -2.53
N ARG A 77 6.01 -16.42 -2.13
CA ARG A 77 4.93 -15.98 -3.02
C ARG A 77 4.14 -14.83 -2.39
N ILE A 78 3.65 -13.93 -3.23
CA ILE A 78 2.70 -12.89 -2.86
C ILE A 78 1.35 -13.27 -3.45
N GLU A 79 0.30 -13.29 -2.64
CA GLU A 79 -1.04 -13.71 -3.02
C GLU A 79 -2.10 -12.66 -2.66
N ARG A 80 -3.16 -12.63 -3.48
CA ARG A 80 -4.39 -11.86 -3.26
C ARG A 80 -5.56 -12.83 -3.32
N THR A 81 -5.79 -13.57 -2.24
CA THR A 81 -6.82 -14.63 -2.17
C THR A 81 -7.74 -14.46 -0.97
N GLY A 82 -7.25 -13.82 0.10
CA GLY A 82 -7.93 -13.82 1.39
C GLY A 82 -8.80 -12.60 1.64
N PHE A 83 -9.56 -12.71 2.72
CA PHE A 83 -10.17 -11.57 3.40
C PHE A 83 -9.92 -11.70 4.89
N ALA A 84 -9.68 -10.58 5.56
CA ALA A 84 -9.59 -10.54 7.02
C ALA A 84 -10.79 -9.79 7.58
N ILE A 85 -11.26 -10.21 8.76
CA ILE A 85 -12.27 -9.47 9.51
C ILE A 85 -11.54 -8.56 10.49
N VAL A 86 -11.54 -7.25 10.22
CA VAL A 86 -10.97 -6.23 11.11
C VAL A 86 -12.09 -5.32 11.57
N ASN A 87 -12.29 -5.21 12.89
CA ASN A 87 -13.36 -4.43 13.51
C ASN A 87 -14.75 -4.76 12.91
N ARG A 88 -15.06 -6.06 12.77
CA ARG A 88 -16.33 -6.58 12.20
C ARG A 88 -16.59 -6.22 10.73
N ARG A 89 -15.61 -5.65 10.01
CA ARG A 89 -15.70 -5.40 8.58
C ARG A 89 -14.82 -6.38 7.83
N LYS A 90 -15.21 -6.73 6.60
CA LYS A 90 -14.44 -7.58 5.70
C LYS A 90 -13.49 -6.72 4.88
N TRP A 91 -12.20 -7.00 4.99
CA TRP A 91 -11.12 -6.31 4.28
C TRP A 91 -10.48 -7.28 3.29
N LYS A 92 -10.10 -6.78 2.11
CA LYS A 92 -9.24 -7.52 1.19
C LYS A 92 -7.86 -7.66 1.81
N THR A 93 -7.16 -8.72 1.44
CA THR A 93 -5.79 -8.98 1.88
C THR A 93 -4.86 -9.11 0.68
N VAL A 94 -3.64 -8.65 0.88
CA VAL A 94 -2.46 -9.11 0.14
C VAL A 94 -1.52 -9.72 1.17
N GLU A 95 -1.00 -10.91 0.87
CA GLU A 95 -0.26 -11.73 1.81
C GLU A 95 1.02 -12.23 1.16
N GLY A 96 2.11 -12.24 1.93
CA GLY A 96 3.31 -12.96 1.56
C GLY A 96 3.37 -14.29 2.29
N HIS A 97 3.72 -15.36 1.56
CA HIS A 97 3.83 -16.72 2.08
C HIS A 97 5.16 -17.35 1.72
N VAL A 98 5.61 -18.26 2.57
CA VAL A 98 6.69 -19.20 2.24
C VAL A 98 6.13 -20.43 1.55
N ILE A 99 6.66 -20.71 0.37
CA ILE A 99 6.33 -21.88 -0.45
C ILE A 99 6.86 -23.15 0.22
N GLY A 100 6.07 -24.23 0.15
CA GLY A 100 6.45 -25.54 0.68
C GLY A 100 6.22 -25.73 2.18
N VAL A 101 5.80 -24.69 2.91
CA VAL A 101 5.45 -24.78 4.34
C VAL A 101 3.95 -25.02 4.47
N LYS A 102 3.56 -26.12 5.12
CA LYS A 102 2.15 -26.40 5.45
C LYS A 102 1.74 -25.66 6.72
N GLY A 103 0.59 -24.98 6.67
CA GLY A 103 0.03 -24.24 7.81
C GLY A 103 0.64 -22.85 7.95
N ASN A 104 1.68 -22.73 8.78
CA ASN A 104 2.34 -21.45 9.12
C ASN A 104 3.24 -20.96 7.99
N SER A 105 2.63 -20.52 6.89
CA SER A 105 3.36 -20.01 5.72
C SER A 105 3.38 -18.49 5.66
N THR A 106 2.44 -17.80 6.30
CA THR A 106 2.29 -16.35 6.16
C THR A 106 3.44 -15.62 6.85
N ILE A 107 4.11 -14.75 6.11
CA ILE A 107 5.23 -13.92 6.58
C ILE A 107 4.91 -12.44 6.53
N SER A 108 3.88 -12.02 5.79
CA SER A 108 3.41 -10.63 5.78
C SER A 108 1.94 -10.61 5.40
N GLN A 109 1.21 -9.63 5.92
CA GLN A 109 -0.20 -9.45 5.60
C GLN A 109 -0.57 -7.97 5.70
N VAL A 110 -1.18 -7.48 4.62
CA VAL A 110 -1.80 -6.16 4.57
C VAL A 110 -3.28 -6.31 4.29
N VAL A 111 -4.09 -5.52 4.99
CA VAL A 111 -5.53 -5.43 4.80
C VAL A 111 -5.95 -4.05 4.30
N PHE A 112 -6.92 -4.00 3.40
CA PHE A 112 -7.49 -2.75 2.88
C PHE A 112 -8.97 -2.92 2.55
N PRO A 113 -9.77 -1.83 2.58
CA PRO A 113 -11.18 -1.92 2.28
C PRO A 113 -11.37 -2.02 0.75
N ASN A 114 -12.46 -2.65 0.30
CA ASN A 114 -12.65 -2.97 -1.12
C ASN A 114 -12.84 -1.73 -2.01
N ASP A 115 -13.43 -0.69 -1.44
CA ASP A 115 -13.69 0.61 -2.05
C ASP A 115 -12.44 1.52 -2.07
N LEU A 116 -11.30 1.07 -1.51
CA LEU A 116 -10.07 1.86 -1.52
C LEU A 116 -9.65 2.27 -2.94
N LYS A 117 -9.88 1.39 -3.93
CA LYS A 117 -9.56 1.64 -5.34
C LYS A 117 -10.32 2.84 -5.93
N ASP A 118 -11.53 3.12 -5.46
CA ASP A 118 -12.42 4.11 -6.07
C ASP A 118 -11.93 5.55 -5.81
N SER A 119 -11.03 5.71 -4.84
CA SER A 119 -10.43 7.00 -4.49
C SER A 119 -9.20 7.35 -5.33
N PHE A 120 -8.59 6.41 -6.07
CA PHE A 120 -7.31 6.64 -6.77
C PHE A 120 -7.51 6.55 -8.28
N GLY A 121 -8.08 7.61 -8.86
CA GLY A 121 -8.48 7.64 -10.29
C GLY A 121 -7.34 7.92 -11.28
N ASP A 122 -6.27 8.58 -10.84
CA ASP A 122 -5.10 8.88 -11.70
C ASP A 122 -3.90 7.99 -11.38
N ILE A 123 -3.01 7.82 -12.36
CA ILE A 123 -1.83 6.93 -12.28
C ILE A 123 -0.91 7.29 -11.12
N SER A 124 -0.73 8.58 -10.82
CA SER A 124 0.17 9.01 -9.74
C SER A 124 -0.39 8.62 -8.37
N SER A 125 -1.68 8.81 -8.18
CA SER A 125 -2.42 8.37 -7.00
C SER A 125 -2.35 6.83 -6.86
N GLN A 126 -2.57 6.09 -7.94
CA GLN A 126 -2.46 4.62 -7.94
C GLN A 126 -1.06 4.13 -7.55
N LEU A 127 -0.01 4.77 -8.07
CA LEU A 127 1.37 4.46 -7.70
C LEU A 127 1.63 4.75 -6.21
N ASN A 128 1.11 5.86 -5.69
CA ASN A 128 1.20 6.17 -4.26
C ASN A 128 0.57 5.07 -3.40
N LEU A 129 -0.60 4.57 -3.80
CA LEU A 129 -1.28 3.50 -3.10
C LEU A 129 -0.50 2.18 -3.14
N VAL A 130 0.05 1.80 -4.30
CA VAL A 130 0.87 0.59 -4.44
C VAL A 130 2.11 0.69 -3.55
N ASN A 131 2.82 1.82 -3.56
CA ASN A 131 3.97 2.05 -2.69
C ASN A 131 3.60 1.97 -1.20
N CYS A 132 2.39 2.38 -0.85
CA CYS A 132 1.86 2.26 0.51
C CYS A 132 1.72 0.80 0.95
N ILE A 133 1.14 -0.02 0.07
CA ILE A 133 0.90 -1.44 0.32
C ILE A 133 2.22 -2.20 0.36
N ASP A 134 3.15 -1.89 -0.55
CA ASP A 134 4.52 -2.41 -0.54
C ASP A 134 5.22 -2.15 0.80
N ASN A 135 5.30 -0.87 1.22
CA ASN A 135 5.89 -0.52 2.50
C ASN A 135 5.18 -1.19 3.69
N ALA A 136 3.86 -1.27 3.67
CA ALA A 136 3.08 -1.93 4.71
C ALA A 136 3.34 -3.44 4.78
N LEU A 137 3.54 -4.11 3.63
CA LEU A 137 3.91 -5.53 3.55
C LEU A 137 5.33 -5.73 4.06
N TYR A 138 6.25 -4.84 3.72
CA TYR A 138 7.62 -4.86 4.26
C TYR A 138 7.65 -4.69 5.78
N ASP A 139 6.94 -3.70 6.31
CA ASP A 139 6.85 -3.48 7.75
C ASP A 139 6.12 -4.64 8.44
N SER A 140 5.12 -5.23 7.78
CA SER A 140 4.41 -6.42 8.26
C SER A 140 5.36 -7.60 8.38
N TYR A 141 6.20 -7.81 7.35
CA TYR A 141 7.23 -8.84 7.34
C TYR A 141 8.19 -8.73 8.51
N ILE A 142 8.73 -7.54 8.75
CA ILE A 142 9.68 -7.30 9.84
C ILE A 142 9.02 -7.43 11.22
N SER A 143 7.82 -6.89 11.38
CA SER A 143 7.17 -6.78 12.70
C SER A 143 6.34 -8.00 13.11
N GLY A 144 5.96 -8.86 12.17
CA GLY A 144 4.99 -9.95 12.39
C GLY A 144 3.57 -9.45 12.66
N LYS A 145 3.27 -8.18 12.36
CA LYS A 145 1.96 -7.55 12.58
C LYS A 145 1.23 -7.37 11.25
N VAL A 146 -0.10 -7.49 11.29
CA VAL A 146 -0.95 -7.10 10.17
C VAL A 146 -0.95 -5.57 10.08
N HIS A 147 -0.73 -5.04 8.88
CA HIS A 147 -0.93 -3.62 8.62
C HIS A 147 -2.22 -3.37 7.86
N LYS A 148 -2.90 -2.28 8.19
CA LYS A 148 -4.14 -1.82 7.58
C LYS A 148 -3.86 -0.55 6.79
N VAL A 149 -4.19 -0.55 5.52
CA VAL A 149 -4.08 0.62 4.65
C VAL A 149 -5.45 1.29 4.55
N VAL A 150 -5.49 2.58 4.84
CA VAL A 150 -6.69 3.44 4.73
C VAL A 150 -6.37 4.76 4.04
N HIS A 151 -7.37 5.36 3.42
CA HIS A 151 -7.25 6.68 2.80
C HIS A 151 -7.38 7.81 3.83
N ILE A 152 -6.66 8.91 3.60
CA ILE A 152 -6.84 10.21 4.25
C ILE A 152 -7.02 11.26 3.15
N TYR A 153 -8.14 12.00 3.22
CA TYR A 153 -8.40 13.13 2.34
C TYR A 153 -7.67 14.36 2.86
N PHE A 154 -6.72 14.90 2.10
CA PHE A 154 -6.21 16.24 2.32
C PHE A 154 -6.97 17.19 1.41
N LEU A 155 -8.01 17.83 1.96
CA LEU A 155 -8.61 18.99 1.30
C LEU A 155 -7.59 20.13 1.38
N ASN A 156 -6.99 20.51 0.25
CA ASN A 156 -6.29 21.77 0.16
C ASN A 156 -7.35 22.87 0.29
N MET A 157 -7.65 23.30 1.52
CA MET A 157 -8.40 24.52 1.78
C MET A 157 -7.57 25.69 1.26
N LEU A 158 -7.76 26.05 -0.01
CA LEU A 158 -7.45 27.39 -0.48
C LEU A 158 -8.45 28.31 0.24
N VAL A 159 -8.01 28.81 1.40
CA VAL A 159 -8.70 29.86 2.13
C VAL A 159 -8.81 31.05 1.18
N PHE A 160 -9.99 31.20 0.56
CA PHE A 160 -10.39 32.42 -0.09
C PHE A 160 -10.45 33.48 1.01
N LYS A 161 -9.34 34.20 1.17
CA LYS A 161 -9.34 35.49 1.82
C LYS A 161 -10.15 36.40 0.89
N VAL A 162 -11.48 36.41 1.07
CA VAL A 162 -12.34 37.43 0.47
C VAL A 162 -11.83 38.74 1.06
N LYS A 163 -11.06 39.44 0.23
CA LYS A 163 -10.56 40.77 0.48
C LYS A 163 -11.74 41.73 0.30
N CYS A 164 -11.84 42.61 1.29
CA CYS A 164 -12.50 43.93 1.25
C CYS A 164 -14.02 43.91 1.37
#